data_AF-A0A840UN84-F1
#
_entry.id   AF-A0A840UN84-F1
#
_cell.length_a   1.000
_cell.length_b   1.000
_cell.length_c   1.000
_cell.angle_alpha   90.00
_cell.angle_beta   90.00
_cell.angle_gamma   90.00
#
_symmetry.space_group_name_H-M   'P 1'
#
loop_
_entity.id
_entity.type
_entity.pdbx_description
1 polymer ?
#
loop_
_entity_poly.entity_id
_entity_poly.type
_entity_poly.pdbx_seq_one_letter_code
_entity_poly.pdbx_strand_id
1 'polypeptide(L)'
;MEQKTFSGRYAASIRQQVLYITERCVFTLCEEGLELIEIAPGIDLESQILALMDFKPVMRRPPKLMDERLFRLRRMGIKDDLLNIPVEDRFTYHPEQNTIYINLENYYMKSSEDIQELKRVVGAILEPLGRKVHTVVNYDNFNVSPHLVDEYVELVKYAAQFYESVTRYTTSTFLRMKLGDEMQKRGVAPHIYESREEARKAMADV
;
A
#
# COMPACT_ATOMS: atom_id res chain seq x y z
N MET A 1 -31.54 -27.34 -3.79
CA MET A 1 -31.54 -26.13 -2.93
C MET A 1 -32.83 -25.38 -3.18
N GLU A 2 -33.72 -25.33 -2.19
CA GLU A 2 -35.08 -24.77 -2.32
C GLU A 2 -35.17 -23.31 -1.85
N GLN A 3 -34.11 -22.77 -1.21
CA GLN A 3 -33.97 -21.36 -0.88
C GLN A 3 -32.55 -20.89 -1.19
N LYS A 4 -32.40 -19.84 -2.01
CA LYS A 4 -31.11 -19.22 -2.36
C LYS A 4 -30.94 -17.92 -1.58
N THR A 5 -30.14 -17.95 -0.51
CA THR A 5 -29.80 -16.76 0.29
C THR A 5 -28.71 -15.89 -0.37
N PHE A 6 -27.95 -16.46 -1.31
CA PHE A 6 -26.93 -15.77 -2.08
C PHE A 6 -26.97 -16.22 -3.55
N SER A 7 -26.87 -15.26 -4.48
CA SER A 7 -26.86 -15.52 -5.92
C SER A 7 -25.47 -15.29 -6.50
N GLY A 8 -24.69 -16.37 -6.64
CA GLY A 8 -23.35 -16.32 -7.23
C GLY A 8 -23.36 -15.76 -8.65
N ARG A 9 -24.34 -16.14 -9.49
CA ARG A 9 -24.46 -15.61 -10.85
C ARG A 9 -24.64 -14.08 -10.88
N TYR A 10 -25.45 -13.55 -9.97
CA TYR A 10 -25.64 -12.11 -9.88
C TYR A 10 -24.36 -11.41 -9.41
N ALA A 11 -23.73 -11.91 -8.34
CA ALA A 11 -22.48 -11.37 -7.82
C ALA A 11 -21.36 -11.37 -8.87
N ALA A 12 -21.23 -12.45 -9.66
CA ALA A 12 -20.28 -12.52 -10.77
C ALA A 12 -20.59 -11.48 -11.86
N SER A 13 -21.87 -11.29 -12.22
CA SER A 13 -22.28 -10.32 -13.25
C SER A 13 -21.95 -8.87 -12.90
N ILE A 14 -21.96 -8.52 -11.61
CA ILE A 14 -21.57 -7.19 -11.12
C ILE A 14 -20.08 -7.11 -10.73
N ARG A 15 -19.30 -8.15 -11.01
CA ARG A 15 -17.87 -8.28 -10.65
C ARG A 15 -17.61 -8.04 -9.16
N GLN A 16 -18.54 -8.45 -8.30
CA GLN A 16 -18.34 -8.41 -6.87
C GLN A 16 -17.26 -9.43 -6.49
N GLN A 17 -16.27 -8.98 -5.71
CA GLN A 17 -15.23 -9.86 -5.18
C GLN A 17 -15.83 -10.73 -4.07
N VAL A 18 -15.83 -12.06 -4.28
CA VAL A 18 -16.40 -13.02 -3.34
C VAL A 18 -15.40 -14.16 -3.14
N LEU A 19 -15.06 -14.44 -1.87
CA LEU A 19 -14.18 -15.52 -1.47
C LEU A 19 -14.95 -16.59 -0.69
N TYR A 20 -14.65 -17.85 -0.98
CA TYR A 20 -15.10 -19.01 -0.20
C TYR A 20 -13.88 -19.60 0.48
N ILE A 21 -13.80 -19.46 1.79
CA ILE A 21 -12.64 -19.86 2.59
C ILE A 21 -13.01 -21.09 3.39
N THR A 22 -12.20 -22.14 3.25
CA THR A 22 -12.29 -23.37 4.04
C THR A 22 -10.99 -23.57 4.82
N GLU A 23 -10.93 -24.61 5.65
CA GLU A 23 -9.71 -25.00 6.34
C GLU A 23 -8.64 -25.59 5.40
N ARG A 24 -9.01 -25.99 4.17
CA ARG A 24 -8.10 -26.66 3.21
C ARG A 24 -7.78 -25.82 1.98
N CYS A 25 -8.65 -24.90 1.61
CA CYS A 25 -8.52 -24.15 0.37
C CYS A 25 -9.37 -22.89 0.33
N VAL A 26 -8.99 -21.98 -0.56
CA VAL A 26 -9.70 -20.73 -0.86
C VAL A 26 -10.12 -20.72 -2.31
N PHE A 27 -11.38 -20.38 -2.56
CA PHE A 27 -11.92 -20.14 -3.90
C PHE A 27 -12.31 -18.68 -4.07
N THR A 28 -12.18 -18.18 -5.29
CA THR A 28 -12.81 -16.91 -5.71
C THR A 28 -13.93 -17.19 -6.70
N LEU A 29 -14.97 -16.36 -6.66
CA LEU A 29 -16.01 -16.37 -7.70
C LEU A 29 -15.49 -15.66 -8.95
N CYS A 30 -15.59 -16.33 -10.11
CA CYS A 30 -15.35 -15.78 -11.44
C CYS A 30 -16.58 -16.00 -12.35
N GLU A 31 -16.52 -15.51 -13.60
CA GLU A 31 -17.61 -15.65 -14.56
C GLU A 31 -17.89 -17.12 -14.91
N GLU A 32 -16.86 -17.96 -14.91
CA GLU A 32 -16.95 -19.39 -15.23
C GLU A 32 -17.34 -20.28 -14.03
N GLY A 33 -17.34 -19.74 -12.80
CA GLY A 33 -17.68 -20.48 -11.58
C GLY A 33 -16.75 -20.18 -10.41
N LEU A 34 -16.36 -21.22 -9.67
CA LEU A 34 -15.39 -21.07 -8.58
C LEU A 34 -13.99 -21.40 -9.09
N GLU A 35 -13.06 -20.47 -8.92
CA GLU A 35 -11.64 -20.65 -9.19
C GLU A 35 -10.90 -20.98 -7.89
N LEU A 36 -10.16 -22.08 -7.88
CA LEU A 36 -9.31 -22.48 -6.75
C LEU A 36 -8.03 -21.65 -6.78
N ILE A 37 -7.82 -20.82 -5.75
CA ILE A 37 -6.71 -19.85 -5.71
C ILE A 37 -5.64 -20.18 -4.67
N GLU A 38 -6.02 -20.82 -3.56
CA GLU A 38 -5.09 -21.20 -2.50
C GLU A 38 -5.40 -22.59 -1.93
N ILE A 39 -4.36 -23.29 -1.48
CA ILE A 39 -4.44 -24.57 -0.77
C ILE A 39 -3.64 -24.50 0.54
N ALA A 40 -4.12 -25.17 1.58
CA ALA A 40 -3.44 -25.23 2.86
C ALA A 40 -2.10 -25.98 2.72
N PRO A 41 -1.03 -25.54 3.40
CA PRO A 41 0.25 -26.23 3.39
C PRO A 41 0.12 -27.70 3.82
N GLY A 42 0.71 -28.61 3.05
CA GLY A 42 0.70 -30.05 3.33
C GLY A 42 -0.56 -30.81 2.90
N ILE A 43 -1.51 -30.14 2.23
CA ILE A 43 -2.70 -30.79 1.64
C ILE A 43 -2.41 -31.27 0.21
N ASP A 44 -2.80 -32.50 -0.09
CA ASP A 44 -2.79 -33.07 -1.44
C ASP A 44 -4.01 -32.60 -2.25
N LEU A 45 -3.76 -31.93 -3.38
CA LEU A 45 -4.80 -31.31 -4.20
C LEU A 45 -5.83 -32.33 -4.72
N GLU A 46 -5.38 -33.47 -5.23
CA GLU A 46 -6.25 -34.44 -5.88
C GLU A 46 -7.12 -35.17 -4.86
N SER A 47 -6.51 -35.79 -3.85
CA SER A 47 -7.21 -36.67 -2.90
C SER A 47 -7.95 -35.94 -1.79
N GLN A 48 -7.51 -34.73 -1.41
CA GLN A 48 -8.06 -34.02 -0.24
C GLN A 48 -8.86 -32.76 -0.59
N ILE A 49 -8.90 -32.36 -1.86
CA ILE A 49 -9.74 -31.26 -2.34
C ILE A 49 -10.60 -31.75 -3.51
N LEU A 50 -10.01 -32.06 -4.66
CA LEU A 50 -10.78 -32.33 -5.89
C LEU A 50 -11.67 -33.57 -5.80
N ALA A 51 -11.19 -34.64 -5.16
CA ALA A 51 -11.96 -35.86 -4.94
C ALA A 51 -13.15 -35.68 -3.98
N LEU A 52 -13.19 -34.58 -3.22
CA LEU A 52 -14.25 -34.27 -2.25
C LEU A 52 -15.28 -33.27 -2.79
N MET A 53 -15.18 -32.86 -4.06
CA MET A 53 -16.06 -31.89 -4.69
C MET A 53 -16.98 -32.56 -5.72
N ASP A 54 -18.25 -32.15 -5.74
CA ASP A 54 -19.23 -32.59 -6.74
C ASP A 54 -19.01 -31.97 -8.14
N PHE A 55 -18.05 -31.05 -8.27
CA PHE A 55 -17.69 -30.40 -9.52
C PHE A 55 -16.20 -30.02 -9.53
N LYS A 56 -15.63 -29.83 -10.72
CA LYS A 56 -14.24 -29.38 -10.87
C LYS A 56 -14.18 -27.85 -10.81
N PRO A 57 -13.40 -27.25 -9.88
CA PRO A 57 -13.18 -25.81 -9.87
C PRO A 57 -12.34 -25.39 -11.08
N VAL A 58 -12.43 -24.11 -11.43
CA VAL A 58 -11.53 -23.48 -12.40
C VAL A 58 -10.12 -23.42 -11.80
N MET A 59 -9.11 -23.75 -12.61
CA MET A 59 -7.69 -23.65 -12.25
C MET A 59 -6.93 -23.07 -13.43
N ARG A 60 -6.82 -21.73 -13.49
CA ARG A 60 -6.05 -21.05 -14.55
C ARG A 60 -4.54 -21.18 -14.34
N ARG A 61 -4.14 -21.43 -13.09
CA ARG A 61 -2.77 -21.63 -12.63
C ARG A 61 -2.79 -22.58 -11.42
N PRO A 62 -1.65 -23.22 -11.08
CA PRO A 62 -1.53 -23.94 -9.82
C PRO A 62 -1.90 -23.03 -8.63
N PRO A 63 -2.68 -23.52 -7.65
CA PRO A 63 -3.05 -22.71 -6.49
C PRO A 63 -1.82 -22.40 -5.64
N LYS A 64 -1.82 -21.22 -5.04
CA LYS A 64 -0.76 -20.83 -4.11
C LYS A 64 -0.93 -21.57 -2.78
N LEU A 65 0.11 -21.62 -1.97
CA LEU A 65 -0.05 -22.01 -0.58
C LEU A 65 -0.73 -20.87 0.19
N MET A 66 -1.68 -21.22 1.04
CA MET A 66 -2.21 -20.32 2.07
C MET A 66 -1.09 -19.91 3.03
N ASP A 67 -1.21 -18.74 3.65
CA ASP A 67 -0.23 -18.25 4.61
C ASP A 67 -0.01 -19.26 5.74
N GLU A 68 1.22 -19.79 5.86
CA GLU A 68 1.55 -20.82 6.85
C GLU A 68 1.28 -20.39 8.30
N ARG A 69 1.25 -19.08 8.57
CA ARG A 69 0.95 -18.55 9.90
C ARG A 69 -0.49 -18.85 10.34
N LEU A 70 -1.42 -19.07 9.39
CA LEU A 70 -2.79 -19.53 9.67
C LEU A 70 -2.80 -20.92 10.34
N PHE A 71 -1.76 -21.72 10.14
CA PHE A 71 -1.66 -23.11 10.59
C PHE A 71 -0.73 -23.29 11.79
N ARG A 72 -0.34 -22.21 12.46
CA ARG A 72 0.55 -22.23 13.63
C ARG A 72 -0.17 -21.63 14.84
N LEU A 73 0.09 -22.17 16.03
CA LEU A 73 -0.51 -21.68 17.30
C LEU A 73 0.08 -20.34 17.81
N ARG A 74 1.05 -19.75 17.09
CA ARG A 74 1.69 -18.50 17.48
C ARG A 74 0.90 -17.30 16.94
N ARG A 75 1.03 -16.15 17.61
CA ARG A 75 0.48 -14.88 17.11
C ARG A 75 1.00 -14.63 15.69
N MET A 76 0.10 -14.32 14.75
CA MET A 76 0.45 -14.12 13.34
C MET A 76 1.22 -12.83 13.05
N GLY A 77 1.15 -11.82 13.93
CA GLY A 77 1.81 -10.53 13.72
C GLY A 77 1.08 -9.60 12.73
N ILE A 78 -0.21 -9.84 12.45
CA ILE A 78 -1.00 -9.07 11.45
C ILE A 78 -0.96 -7.56 11.69
N LYS A 79 -0.86 -7.12 12.95
CA LYS A 79 -0.71 -5.69 13.27
C LYS A 79 0.57 -5.11 12.67
N ASP A 80 1.67 -5.85 12.71
CA ASP A 80 2.93 -5.41 12.15
C ASP A 80 2.85 -5.42 10.61
N ASP A 81 2.20 -6.42 10.00
CA ASP A 81 1.98 -6.43 8.53
C ASP A 81 1.11 -5.25 8.06
N LEU A 82 0.03 -4.95 8.78
CA LEU A 82 -0.89 -3.86 8.45
C LEU A 82 -0.28 -2.48 8.68
N LEU A 83 0.68 -2.37 9.61
CA LEU A 83 1.35 -1.10 9.93
C LEU A 83 2.67 -0.92 9.16
N ASN A 84 3.30 -2.02 8.70
CA ASN A 84 4.51 -2.01 7.89
C ASN A 84 4.16 -2.17 6.41
N ILE A 85 3.58 -1.11 5.82
CA ILE A 85 3.59 -0.97 4.36
C ILE A 85 5.08 -0.86 3.94
N PRO A 86 5.60 -1.77 3.09
CA PRO A 86 6.95 -1.69 2.56
C PRO A 86 7.23 -0.32 1.97
N VAL A 87 8.47 0.18 2.08
CA VAL A 87 8.79 1.54 1.65
C VAL A 87 8.49 1.74 0.16
N GLU A 88 8.72 0.74 -0.69
CA GLU A 88 8.36 0.75 -2.11
C GLU A 88 6.86 0.91 -2.39
N ASP A 89 6.00 0.22 -1.63
CA ASP A 89 4.54 0.28 -1.79
C ASP A 89 3.93 1.61 -1.32
N ARG A 90 4.74 2.45 -0.66
CA ARG A 90 4.35 3.81 -0.27
C ARG A 90 4.45 4.80 -1.43
N PHE A 91 5.03 4.42 -2.57
CA PHE A 91 5.18 5.31 -3.72
C PHE A 91 4.31 4.84 -4.88
N THR A 92 3.59 5.78 -5.49
CA THR A 92 2.81 5.51 -6.70
C THR A 92 3.00 6.65 -7.68
N TYR A 93 3.61 6.36 -8.82
CA TYR A 93 3.75 7.32 -9.90
C TYR A 93 2.65 7.11 -10.95
N HIS A 94 1.95 8.19 -11.32
CA HIS A 94 0.96 8.22 -12.39
C HIS A 94 1.52 8.99 -13.59
N PRO A 95 1.98 8.30 -14.65
CA PRO A 95 2.59 8.94 -15.82
C PRO A 95 1.66 9.92 -16.54
N GLU A 96 0.36 9.61 -16.60
CA GLU A 96 -0.68 10.41 -17.28
C GLU A 96 -0.79 11.84 -16.73
N GLN A 97 -0.56 12.00 -15.43
CA GLN A 97 -0.68 13.29 -14.71
C GLN A 97 0.69 13.83 -14.26
N ASN A 98 1.78 13.17 -14.66
CA ASN A 98 3.13 13.46 -14.18
C ASN A 98 3.21 13.64 -12.64
N THR A 99 2.43 12.84 -11.89
CA THR A 99 2.24 13.01 -10.45
C THR A 99 2.71 11.78 -9.69
N ILE A 100 3.51 11.98 -8.64
CA ILE A 100 3.88 10.95 -7.67
C ILE A 100 3.14 11.16 -6.35
N TYR A 101 2.49 10.10 -5.86
CA TYR A 101 1.93 10.02 -4.52
C TYR A 101 2.89 9.26 -3.61
N ILE A 102 3.12 9.82 -2.43
CA ILE A 102 3.99 9.26 -1.39
C ILE A 102 3.16 9.13 -0.12
N ASN A 103 2.93 7.91 0.36
CA ASN A 103 2.16 7.62 1.56
C ASN A 103 3.06 7.28 2.75
N LEU A 104 3.46 8.28 3.52
CA LEU A 104 4.22 8.09 4.76
C LEU A 104 3.33 7.88 5.98
N GLU A 105 2.04 7.59 5.77
CA GLU A 105 1.10 7.38 6.85
C GLU A 105 1.54 6.27 7.80
N ASN A 106 1.45 6.53 9.11
CA ASN A 106 1.88 5.66 10.20
C ASN A 106 3.34 5.18 10.12
N TYR A 107 4.18 5.75 9.24
CA TYR A 107 5.57 5.37 9.11
C TYR A 107 6.41 6.04 10.20
N TYR A 108 7.18 5.24 10.94
CA TYR A 108 8.07 5.75 11.99
C TYR A 108 9.54 5.43 11.65
N MET A 109 10.29 6.46 11.29
CA MET A 109 11.74 6.39 11.08
C MET A 109 12.49 6.32 12.41
N LYS A 110 13.15 5.19 12.65
CA LYS A 110 13.86 4.88 13.90
C LYS A 110 15.36 4.76 13.71
N SER A 111 15.82 4.65 12.47
CA SER A 111 17.22 4.41 12.13
C SER A 111 17.65 5.21 10.89
N SER A 112 18.97 5.37 10.70
CA SER A 112 19.52 5.97 9.48
C SER A 112 19.24 5.06 8.27
N GLU A 113 19.20 3.74 8.48
CA GLU A 113 18.85 2.75 7.47
C GLU A 113 17.46 3.00 6.87
N ASP A 114 16.46 3.37 7.68
CA ASP A 114 15.12 3.74 7.21
C ASP A 114 15.17 4.93 6.23
N ILE A 115 16.02 5.93 6.53
CA ILE A 115 16.19 7.13 5.70
C ILE A 115 16.92 6.79 4.41
N GLN A 116 17.98 5.98 4.47
CA GLN A 116 18.71 5.54 3.28
C GLN A 116 17.85 4.65 2.38
N GLU A 117 17.00 3.81 2.96
CA GLU A 117 16.01 3.04 2.21
C GLU A 117 15.01 3.95 1.49
N LEU A 118 14.44 4.93 2.19
CA LEU A 118 13.53 5.89 1.55
C LEU A 118 14.24 6.67 0.44
N LYS A 119 15.49 7.08 0.65
CA LYS A 119 16.32 7.75 -0.37
C LYS A 119 16.50 6.90 -1.61
N ARG A 120 16.86 5.63 -1.42
CA ARG A 120 17.07 4.65 -2.50
C ARG A 120 15.80 4.47 -3.34
N VAL A 121 14.64 4.33 -2.70
CA VAL A 121 13.36 4.17 -3.40
C VAL A 121 12.99 5.44 -4.18
N VAL A 122 13.14 6.62 -3.57
CA VAL A 122 12.93 7.90 -4.26
C VAL A 122 13.81 8.02 -5.51
N GLY A 123 15.12 7.73 -5.38
CA GLY A 123 16.06 7.79 -6.49
C GLY A 123 15.72 6.81 -7.61
N ALA A 124 15.41 5.56 -7.25
CA ALA A 124 15.06 4.52 -8.21
C ALA A 124 13.81 4.86 -9.04
N ILE A 125 12.85 5.60 -8.46
CA ILE A 125 11.63 6.01 -9.16
C ILE A 125 11.84 7.29 -9.97
N LEU A 126 12.52 8.30 -9.41
CA LEU A 126 12.54 9.65 -9.97
C LEU A 126 13.76 9.93 -10.86
N GLU A 127 14.93 9.36 -10.58
CA GLU A 127 16.14 9.58 -11.40
C GLU A 127 15.94 9.14 -12.86
N PRO A 128 15.32 7.98 -13.17
CA PRO A 128 15.14 7.54 -14.55
C PRO A 128 14.13 8.38 -15.35
N LEU A 129 13.29 9.18 -14.69
CA LEU A 129 12.25 9.97 -15.39
C LEU A 129 12.85 11.13 -16.19
N GLY A 130 14.03 11.63 -15.82
CA GLY A 130 14.72 12.72 -16.53
C GLY A 130 13.96 14.05 -16.56
N ARG A 131 12.87 14.18 -15.80
CA ARG A 131 12.01 15.36 -15.72
C ARG A 131 11.52 15.56 -14.30
N LYS A 132 11.12 16.80 -13.98
CA LYS A 132 10.48 17.11 -12.69
C LYS A 132 9.03 16.61 -12.68
N VAL A 133 8.54 16.27 -11.49
CA VAL A 133 7.19 15.72 -11.27
C VAL A 133 6.41 16.53 -10.24
N HIS A 134 5.08 16.49 -10.33
CA HIS A 134 4.23 16.98 -9.25
C HIS A 134 4.18 15.94 -8.12
N THR A 135 4.31 16.39 -6.88
CA THR A 135 4.43 15.46 -5.74
C THR A 135 3.36 15.71 -4.69
N VAL A 136 2.70 14.63 -4.26
CA VAL A 136 1.73 14.65 -3.17
C VAL A 136 2.20 13.73 -2.05
N VAL A 137 2.38 14.25 -0.84
CA VAL A 137 2.86 13.48 0.31
C VAL A 137 1.81 13.45 1.43
N ASN A 138 1.44 12.24 1.88
CA ASN A 138 0.67 12.01 3.09
C ASN A 138 1.61 11.84 4.29
N TYR A 139 1.44 12.66 5.33
CA TYR A 139 2.19 12.62 6.57
C TYR A 139 1.34 12.24 7.80
N ASP A 140 0.15 11.68 7.61
CA ASP A 140 -0.71 11.27 8.73
C ASP A 140 -0.02 10.29 9.68
N ASN A 141 0.09 10.64 10.96
CA ASN A 141 0.84 9.88 11.96
C ASN A 141 2.30 9.52 11.57
N PHE A 142 2.91 10.26 10.66
CA PHE A 142 4.33 10.10 10.34
C PHE A 142 5.19 10.59 11.50
N ASN A 143 6.26 9.87 11.82
CA ASN A 143 7.18 10.24 12.89
C ASN A 143 8.64 9.97 12.48
N VAL A 144 9.54 10.83 12.97
CA VAL A 144 10.99 10.71 12.80
C VAL A 144 11.63 10.87 14.17
N SER A 145 12.48 9.93 14.53
CA SER A 145 13.21 10.00 15.81
C SER A 145 14.00 11.31 15.90
N PRO A 146 14.05 12.00 17.06
CA PRO A 146 14.64 13.35 17.16
C PRO A 146 16.07 13.47 16.66
N HIS A 147 16.89 12.43 16.84
CA HIS A 147 18.28 12.38 16.42
C HIS A 147 18.47 12.21 14.90
N LEU A 148 17.41 11.89 14.16
CA LEU A 148 17.43 11.66 12.71
C LEU A 148 16.84 12.84 11.90
N VAL A 149 16.36 13.88 12.58
CA VAL A 149 15.69 15.02 11.92
C VAL A 149 16.61 15.68 10.89
N ASP A 150 17.88 15.88 11.23
CA ASP A 150 18.84 16.51 10.31
C ASP A 150 19.06 15.67 9.06
N GLU A 151 19.23 14.35 9.22
CA GLU A 151 19.42 13.42 8.11
C GLU A 151 18.17 13.34 7.22
N TYR A 152 16.99 13.29 7.84
CA TYR A 152 15.72 13.30 7.12
C TYR A 152 15.54 14.58 6.28
N VAL A 153 15.96 15.72 6.80
CA VAL A 153 15.91 16.98 6.05
C VAL A 153 16.83 16.95 4.84
N GLU A 154 18.02 16.34 4.93
CA GLU A 154 18.89 16.17 3.77
C GLU A 154 18.27 15.25 2.71
N LEU A 155 17.53 14.21 3.12
CA LEU A 155 16.71 13.43 2.20
C LEU A 155 15.63 14.28 1.52
N VAL A 156 14.91 15.12 2.27
CA VAL A 156 13.90 16.03 1.69
C VAL A 156 14.52 16.97 0.66
N LYS A 157 15.71 17.53 0.94
CA LYS A 157 16.44 18.38 -0.01
C LYS A 157 16.83 17.64 -1.28
N TYR A 158 17.34 16.41 -1.15
CA TYR A 158 17.64 15.54 -2.30
C TYR A 158 16.38 15.29 -3.14
N ALA A 159 15.27 14.89 -2.50
CA ALA A 159 14.02 14.61 -3.20
C ALA A 159 13.41 15.86 -3.88
N ALA A 160 13.56 17.04 -3.25
CA ALA A 160 13.06 18.30 -3.80
C ALA A 160 13.67 18.69 -5.16
N GLN A 161 14.84 18.14 -5.52
CA GLN A 161 15.46 18.39 -6.83
C GLN A 161 14.63 17.82 -7.98
N PHE A 162 13.86 16.77 -7.72
CA PHE A 162 12.99 16.09 -8.69
C PHE A 162 11.57 16.68 -8.75
N TYR A 163 11.23 17.62 -7.86
CA TYR A 163 9.87 18.14 -7.75
C TYR A 163 9.69 19.42 -8.55
N GLU A 164 8.64 19.45 -9.37
CA GLU A 164 8.14 20.67 -10.02
C GLU A 164 7.26 21.45 -9.03
N SER A 165 6.34 20.73 -8.38
CA SER A 165 5.56 21.23 -7.26
C SER A 165 5.43 20.15 -6.19
N VAL A 166 5.21 20.55 -4.94
CA VAL A 166 5.02 19.61 -3.84
C VAL A 166 3.90 20.07 -2.92
N THR A 167 2.98 19.15 -2.68
CA THR A 167 1.81 19.33 -1.82
C THR A 167 1.89 18.30 -0.71
N ARG A 168 1.83 18.74 0.54
CA ARG A 168 1.91 17.87 1.71
C ARG A 168 0.60 17.97 2.48
N TYR A 169 0.12 16.90 3.08
CA TYR A 169 -1.00 16.99 4.02
C TYR A 169 -0.78 16.15 5.26
N THR A 170 -1.33 16.64 6.38
CA THR A 170 -1.38 15.92 7.64
C THR A 170 -2.52 16.44 8.50
N THR A 171 -3.18 15.53 9.20
CA THR A 171 -4.15 15.79 10.25
C THR A 171 -3.47 16.17 11.58
N SER A 172 -2.14 16.00 11.71
CA SER A 172 -1.37 16.33 12.90
C SER A 172 -0.99 17.82 12.94
N THR A 173 -1.64 18.58 13.83
CA THR A 173 -1.34 20.00 14.09
C THR A 173 0.11 20.21 14.55
N PHE A 174 0.64 19.33 15.38
CA PHE A 174 2.01 19.42 15.91
C PHE A 174 3.09 19.19 14.84
N LEU A 175 2.91 18.17 13.99
CA LEU A 175 3.86 17.85 12.94
C LEU A 175 3.92 18.96 11.89
N ARG A 176 2.76 19.54 11.55
CA ARG A 176 2.67 20.70 10.65
C ARG A 176 3.46 21.91 11.16
N MET A 177 3.39 22.24 12.45
CA MET A 177 4.19 23.32 13.04
C MET A 177 5.69 23.02 12.97
N LYS A 178 6.11 21.82 13.40
CA LYS A 178 7.54 21.46 13.46
C LYS A 178 8.19 21.32 12.08
N LEU A 179 7.53 20.65 11.14
CA LEU A 179 8.04 20.51 9.76
C LEU A 179 7.98 21.85 9.01
N GLY A 180 6.92 22.63 9.20
CA GLY A 180 6.81 23.97 8.62
C GLY A 180 7.98 24.85 9.00
N ASP A 181 8.28 24.94 10.30
CA ASP A 181 9.38 25.73 10.83
C ASP A 181 10.76 25.25 10.34
N GLU A 182 11.01 23.94 10.35
CA GLU A 182 12.31 23.37 9.93
C GLU A 182 12.53 23.44 8.41
N MET A 183 11.48 23.29 7.61
CA MET A 183 11.55 23.46 6.15
C MET A 183 11.78 24.91 5.77
N GLN A 184 11.08 25.85 6.43
CA GLN A 184 11.22 27.28 6.16
C GLN A 184 12.62 27.80 6.55
N LYS A 185 13.18 27.36 7.68
CA LYS A 185 14.56 27.67 8.09
C LYS A 185 15.60 27.25 7.06
N ARG A 186 15.32 26.21 6.26
CA ARG A 186 16.26 25.60 5.32
C ARG A 186 15.89 25.81 3.84
N GLY A 187 14.95 26.72 3.57
CA GLY A 187 14.61 27.18 2.22
C GLY A 187 13.75 26.23 1.38
N VAL A 188 13.02 25.31 2.02
CA VAL A 188 12.10 24.37 1.36
C VAL A 188 10.66 24.88 1.50
N ALA A 189 9.87 24.84 0.40
CA ALA A 189 8.49 25.31 0.41
C ALA A 189 7.62 24.52 1.41
N PRO A 190 7.01 25.18 2.42
CA PRO A 190 6.38 24.51 3.56
C PRO A 190 4.89 24.21 3.38
N HIS A 191 4.35 24.21 2.15
CA HIS A 191 2.90 24.03 1.93
C HIS A 191 2.39 22.68 2.45
N ILE A 192 1.77 22.70 3.63
CA ILE A 192 1.20 21.55 4.35
C ILE A 192 -0.29 21.85 4.65
N TYR A 193 -1.18 21.05 4.07
CA TYR A 193 -2.64 21.15 4.18
C TYR A 193 -3.20 20.20 5.25
N GLU A 194 -4.43 20.42 5.70
CA GLU A 194 -5.05 19.56 6.73
C GLU A 194 -5.64 18.27 6.16
N SER A 195 -6.01 18.25 4.88
CA SER A 195 -6.64 17.09 4.26
C SER A 195 -6.19 16.84 2.82
N ARG A 196 -6.38 15.59 2.38
CA ARG A 196 -6.15 15.18 0.98
C ARG A 196 -7.01 15.96 -0.01
N GLU A 197 -8.24 16.32 0.36
CA GLU A 197 -9.15 17.07 -0.52
C GLU A 197 -8.68 18.52 -0.74
N GLU A 198 -8.20 19.19 0.31
CA GLU A 198 -7.61 20.53 0.21
C GLU A 198 -6.32 20.52 -0.62
N ALA A 199 -5.45 19.54 -0.37
CA ALA A 199 -4.24 19.32 -1.15
C ALA A 199 -4.56 19.15 -2.65
N ARG A 200 -5.61 18.40 -2.98
CA ARG A 200 -6.01 18.16 -4.37
C ARG A 200 -6.62 19.40 -5.04
N LYS A 201 -7.40 20.20 -4.31
CA LYS A 201 -7.94 21.47 -4.82
C LYS A 201 -6.83 22.49 -5.10
N ALA A 202 -5.86 22.62 -4.19
CA ALA A 202 -4.73 23.53 -4.36
C ALA A 202 -3.85 23.20 -5.59
N MET A 203 -3.84 21.95 -6.05
CA MET A 203 -3.14 21.54 -7.28
C MET A 203 -3.98 21.72 -8.55
N ALA A 204 -5.30 21.88 -8.44
CA ALA A 204 -6.18 22.14 -9.59
C ALA A 204 -6.26 23.63 -9.95
N ASP A 205 -5.82 24.51 -9.05
CA ASP A 205 -5.83 25.97 -9.20
C ASP A 205 -4.49 26.55 -9.72
N VAL A 206 -3.55 25.69 -10.16
CA VAL A 206 -2.23 26.06 -10.72
C VAL A 206 -2.16 25.75 -12.20
#